data_AF-A0A2T9X9I0-F1
#
_entry.id   AF-A0A2T9X9I0-F1
#
_cell.length_a   1.000
_cell.length_b   1.000
_cell.length_c   1.000
_cell.angle_alpha   90.00
_cell.angle_beta   90.00
_cell.angle_gamma   90.00
#
_symmetry.space_group_name_H-M   'P 1'
#
loop_
_entity.id
_entity.type
_entity.pdbx_description
1 polymer ?
#
loop_
_entity_poly.entity_id
_entity_poly.type
_entity_poly.pdbx_seq_one_letter_code
_entity_poly.pdbx_strand_id
1 'polypeptide(L)'
;MPGRDIWRAILAVVGTSIILYTMLQVVFIGGFTWNSSAFGTTGVSPGDWSALSTSPYPPIYSFPFFYEVAGLGLGVLAILLAIDGVVSPSGTLSQYMASTARVLYGTSKEGFLSDKFFEVHGKYRVPVWGLIATMIVTIVLLVMAFAGTLVSSVGGAWSALVSIITTTGVFSYIIGSVFLPVSRKYAPDLPRPFKLPVYQAFSLAAFVISALLVYWGAGALIAPPSDPYGGYILIAVMLAGALTYLTYKDKKPCDLKSGLWVVAFLIFTGVLVALGCYGFGIIPSSPLPFAWIIDIIAAIGFYFWAINSAVPECHVKVNIDKGVEASKNESE
;
A
#
# COMPACT_ATOMS: atom_id res chain seq x y z
N MET A 1 4.74 2.24 -29.63
CA MET A 1 5.79 1.58 -28.82
C MET A 1 5.37 1.67 -27.36
N PRO A 2 5.29 0.55 -26.63
CA PRO A 2 4.74 0.48 -25.27
C PRO A 2 5.30 1.56 -24.32
N GLY A 3 6.58 1.92 -24.47
CA GLY A 3 7.25 2.88 -23.59
C GLY A 3 6.65 4.30 -23.53
N ARG A 4 6.05 4.81 -24.62
CA ARG A 4 5.52 6.20 -24.64
C ARG A 4 4.11 6.31 -24.07
N ASP A 5 3.30 5.27 -24.24
CA ASP A 5 1.89 5.31 -23.89
C ASP A 5 1.66 4.97 -22.41
N ILE A 6 2.54 4.16 -21.81
CA ILE A 6 2.46 3.77 -20.39
C ILE A 6 2.48 4.97 -19.44
N TRP A 7 3.47 5.86 -19.53
CA TRP A 7 3.56 6.97 -18.58
C TRP A 7 2.41 7.98 -18.74
N ARG A 8 1.93 8.18 -19.97
CA ARG A 8 0.76 9.03 -20.25
C ARG A 8 -0.51 8.43 -19.67
N ALA A 9 -0.71 7.13 -19.84
CA ALA A 9 -1.83 6.41 -19.26
C ALA A 9 -1.82 6.50 -17.74
N ILE A 10 -0.66 6.32 -17.08
CA ILE A 10 -0.53 6.46 -15.63
C ILE A 10 -0.92 7.87 -15.18
N LEU A 11 -0.39 8.92 -15.82
CA LEU A 11 -0.73 10.30 -15.45
C LEU A 11 -2.20 10.63 -15.71
N ALA A 12 -2.77 10.14 -16.81
CA ALA A 12 -4.18 10.34 -17.14
C ALA A 12 -5.10 9.66 -16.11
N VAL A 13 -4.79 8.41 -15.73
CA VAL A 13 -5.56 7.67 -14.73
C VAL A 13 -5.45 8.35 -13.36
N VAL A 14 -4.23 8.64 -12.89
CA VAL A 14 -4.02 9.30 -11.59
C VAL A 14 -4.68 10.68 -11.56
N GLY A 15 -4.51 11.48 -12.61
CA GLY A 15 -5.13 12.80 -12.70
C GLY A 15 -6.65 12.74 -12.71
N THR A 16 -7.22 11.81 -13.47
CA THR A 16 -8.67 11.58 -13.50
C THR A 16 -9.19 11.14 -12.14
N SER A 17 -8.50 10.23 -11.45
CA SER A 17 -8.85 9.81 -10.09
C SER A 17 -8.83 10.97 -9.09
N ILE A 18 -7.80 11.84 -9.14
CA ILE A 18 -7.73 13.02 -8.27
C ILE A 18 -8.92 13.93 -8.50
N ILE A 19 -9.25 14.22 -9.77
CA ILE A 19 -10.38 15.08 -10.13
C ILE A 19 -11.69 14.46 -9.63
N LEU A 20 -11.94 13.18 -9.94
CA LEU A 20 -13.16 12.49 -9.55
C LEU A 20 -13.33 12.45 -8.03
N TYR A 21 -12.30 12.04 -7.28
CA TYR A 21 -12.39 11.99 -5.82
C TYR A 21 -12.54 13.38 -5.18
N THR A 22 -11.91 14.42 -5.76
CA THR A 22 -12.08 15.80 -5.28
C THR A 22 -13.51 16.28 -5.52
N MET A 23 -14.06 16.04 -6.72
CA MET A 23 -15.45 16.38 -7.04
C MET A 23 -16.41 15.64 -6.11
N LEU A 24 -16.16 14.35 -5.88
CA LEU A 24 -16.97 13.53 -4.99
C LEU A 24 -16.94 14.06 -3.54
N GLN A 25 -15.77 14.53 -3.06
CA GLN A 25 -15.65 15.17 -1.76
C GLN A 25 -16.39 16.52 -1.69
N VAL A 26 -16.36 17.32 -2.75
CA VAL A 26 -17.11 18.58 -2.84
C VAL A 26 -18.61 18.33 -2.82
N VAL A 27 -19.08 17.32 -3.56
CA VAL A 27 -20.49 16.90 -3.56
C VAL A 27 -20.89 16.44 -2.16
N PHE A 28 -20.10 15.57 -1.53
CA PHE A 28 -20.38 15.09 -0.17
C PHE A 28 -20.56 16.25 0.81
N ILE A 29 -19.58 17.16 0.87
CA ILE A 29 -19.62 18.30 1.80
C ILE A 29 -20.80 19.23 1.47
N GLY A 30 -21.11 19.43 0.19
CA GLY A 30 -22.18 20.33 -0.26
C GLY A 30 -23.60 19.75 -0.13
N GLY A 31 -23.76 18.44 -0.29
CA GLY A 31 -25.04 17.72 -0.20
C GLY A 31 -25.35 17.22 1.21
N PHE A 32 -24.39 17.31 2.14
CA PHE A 32 -24.55 16.83 3.50
C PHE A 32 -25.67 17.56 4.26
N THR A 33 -26.71 16.82 4.66
CA THR A 33 -27.84 17.34 5.43
C THR A 33 -27.71 16.96 6.90
N TRP A 34 -27.24 17.91 7.72
CA TRP A 34 -26.97 17.68 9.15
C TRP A 34 -28.15 17.09 9.95
N ASN A 35 -29.40 17.44 9.61
CA ASN A 35 -30.60 17.01 10.34
C ASN A 35 -31.51 16.05 9.54
N SER A 36 -30.94 15.08 8.82
CA SER A 36 -31.74 14.08 8.08
C SER A 36 -32.10 12.86 8.95
N SER A 37 -33.29 12.29 8.69
CA SER A 37 -33.76 11.07 9.35
C SER A 37 -32.95 9.82 8.99
N ALA A 38 -32.09 9.89 7.97
CA ALA A 38 -31.12 8.84 7.67
C ALA A 38 -30.04 8.70 8.76
N PHE A 39 -29.95 9.66 9.69
CA PHE A 39 -28.96 9.72 10.77
C PHE A 39 -29.55 9.40 12.16
N GLY A 40 -30.79 8.92 12.23
CA GLY A 40 -31.53 8.66 13.47
C GLY A 40 -32.54 9.76 13.81
N THR A 41 -33.12 9.70 15.01
CA THR A 41 -34.24 10.58 15.43
C THR A 41 -33.83 11.98 15.87
N THR A 42 -32.54 12.24 16.09
CA THR A 42 -32.01 13.50 16.65
C THR A 42 -31.08 14.28 15.69
N GLY A 43 -30.68 13.69 14.56
CA GLY A 43 -29.74 14.32 13.61
C GLY A 43 -28.35 14.59 14.21
N VAL A 44 -27.49 15.23 13.43
CA VAL A 44 -26.15 15.70 13.87
C VAL A 44 -26.15 17.24 13.85
N SER A 45 -25.54 17.88 14.85
CA SER A 45 -25.45 19.34 14.88
C SER A 45 -24.56 19.87 13.75
N PRO A 46 -24.95 20.96 13.04
CA PRO A 46 -24.10 21.60 12.05
C PRO A 46 -22.69 21.90 12.56
N GLY A 47 -21.69 21.35 11.88
CA GLY A 47 -20.27 21.56 12.20
C GLY A 47 -19.66 20.53 13.17
N ASP A 48 -20.46 19.61 13.73
CA ASP A 48 -19.96 18.53 14.57
C ASP A 48 -19.48 17.34 13.72
N TRP A 49 -18.31 17.50 13.10
CA TRP A 49 -17.68 16.45 12.29
C TRP A 49 -17.29 15.22 13.11
N SER A 50 -17.00 15.40 14.41
CA SER A 50 -16.71 14.29 15.32
C SER A 50 -17.91 13.37 15.50
N ALA A 51 -19.11 13.92 15.60
CA ALA A 51 -20.33 13.14 15.78
C ALA A 51 -20.64 12.19 14.61
N LEU A 52 -20.11 12.45 13.40
CA LEU A 52 -20.23 11.54 12.26
C LEU A 52 -19.55 10.19 12.49
N SER A 53 -18.50 10.17 13.30
CA SER A 53 -17.78 8.94 13.66
C SER A 53 -18.47 8.13 14.77
N THR A 54 -19.34 8.79 15.55
CA THR A 54 -20.04 8.21 16.72
C THR A 54 -21.54 7.98 16.49
N SER A 55 -22.05 8.29 15.30
CA SER A 55 -23.46 8.09 14.91
C SER A 55 -23.88 6.62 15.11
N PRO A 56 -25.14 6.34 15.53
CA PRO A 56 -25.64 4.98 15.71
C PRO A 56 -25.48 4.12 14.45
N TYR A 57 -25.20 2.84 14.66
CA TYR A 57 -24.82 1.84 13.66
C TYR A 57 -25.75 1.77 12.42
N PRO A 58 -25.19 1.59 11.21
CA PRO A 58 -23.75 1.58 10.88
C PRO A 58 -23.14 3.00 10.81
N PRO A 59 -21.87 3.17 11.22
CA PRO A 59 -21.23 4.49 11.19
C PRO A 59 -21.10 5.02 9.74
N ILE A 60 -21.33 6.33 9.58
CA ILE A 60 -21.47 7.01 8.27
C ILE A 60 -20.24 6.81 7.37
N TYR A 61 -19.04 6.75 7.95
CA TYR A 61 -17.80 6.54 7.20
C TYR A 61 -17.77 5.20 6.44
N SER A 62 -18.59 4.23 6.83
CA SER A 62 -18.65 2.93 6.15
C SER A 62 -19.38 3.01 4.81
N PHE A 63 -20.36 3.93 4.67
CA PHE A 63 -21.09 4.09 3.42
C PHE A 63 -21.59 5.54 3.18
N PRO A 64 -20.68 6.52 3.07
CA PRO A 64 -21.01 7.94 3.18
C PRO A 64 -22.03 8.42 2.13
N PHE A 65 -21.81 8.08 0.86
CA PHE A 65 -22.69 8.50 -0.24
C PHE A 65 -24.06 7.84 -0.22
N PHE A 66 -24.14 6.61 0.28
CA PHE A 66 -25.44 5.95 0.46
C PHE A 66 -26.30 6.72 1.46
N TYR A 67 -25.74 7.05 2.63
CA TYR A 67 -26.47 7.78 3.68
C TYR A 67 -26.80 9.22 3.27
N GLU A 68 -25.90 9.89 2.55
CA GLU A 68 -26.16 11.23 2.02
C GLU A 68 -27.36 11.23 1.07
N VAL A 69 -27.35 10.36 0.06
CA VAL A 69 -28.41 10.25 -0.94
C VAL A 69 -29.73 9.77 -0.32
N ALA A 70 -29.66 8.85 0.64
CA ALA A 70 -30.83 8.44 1.41
C ALA A 70 -31.42 9.60 2.22
N GLY A 71 -30.58 10.42 2.84
CA GLY A 71 -30.99 11.63 3.58
C GLY A 71 -31.61 12.71 2.70
N LEU A 72 -31.21 12.79 1.43
CA LEU A 72 -31.84 13.65 0.41
C LEU A 72 -33.15 13.10 -0.14
N GLY A 73 -33.60 11.91 0.29
CA GLY A 73 -34.82 11.26 -0.20
C GLY A 73 -34.67 10.62 -1.58
N LEU A 74 -33.44 10.51 -2.11
CA LEU A 74 -33.14 9.97 -3.44
C LEU A 74 -32.99 8.43 -3.39
N GLY A 75 -34.03 7.73 -2.94
CA GLY A 75 -33.98 6.29 -2.64
C GLY A 75 -33.51 5.39 -3.80
N VAL A 76 -33.86 5.72 -5.05
CA VAL A 76 -33.40 4.96 -6.23
C VAL A 76 -31.87 5.05 -6.37
N LEU A 77 -31.31 6.25 -6.20
CA LEU A 77 -29.86 6.44 -6.29
C LEU A 77 -29.15 5.77 -5.11
N ALA A 78 -29.74 5.77 -3.92
CA ALA A 78 -29.20 5.04 -2.77
C ALA A 78 -29.14 3.53 -3.03
N ILE A 79 -30.18 2.94 -3.63
CA ILE A 79 -30.17 1.52 -4.02
C ILE A 79 -29.10 1.25 -5.08
N LEU A 80 -28.96 2.11 -6.09
CA LEU A 80 -27.92 1.97 -7.11
C LEU A 80 -26.52 2.01 -6.50
N LEU A 81 -26.26 2.93 -5.56
CA LEU A 81 -25.00 2.99 -4.83
C LEU A 81 -24.76 1.72 -3.98
N ALA A 82 -25.80 1.19 -3.34
CA ALA A 82 -25.72 -0.07 -2.60
C ALA A 82 -25.33 -1.25 -3.50
N ILE A 83 -25.94 -1.36 -4.68
CA ILE A 83 -25.59 -2.39 -5.67
C ILE A 83 -24.15 -2.20 -6.16
N ASP A 84 -23.75 -0.97 -6.49
CA ASP A 84 -22.39 -0.67 -6.92
C ASP A 84 -21.34 -1.01 -5.85
N GLY A 85 -21.62 -0.75 -4.57
CA GLY A 85 -20.75 -1.13 -3.46
C GLY A 85 -20.50 -2.64 -3.36
N VAL A 86 -21.45 -3.46 -3.80
CA VAL A 86 -21.30 -4.93 -3.84
C VAL A 86 -20.64 -5.42 -5.13
N VAL A 87 -20.94 -4.79 -6.27
CA VAL A 87 -20.48 -5.23 -7.60
C VAL A 87 -19.08 -4.71 -7.94
N SER A 88 -18.78 -3.45 -7.64
CA SER A 88 -17.52 -2.79 -8.02
C SER A 88 -16.24 -3.48 -7.51
N PRO A 89 -16.19 -4.15 -6.34
CA PRO A 89 -14.99 -4.85 -5.90
C PRO A 89 -14.63 -6.06 -6.78
N SER A 90 -15.57 -6.61 -7.56
CA SER A 90 -15.34 -7.82 -8.39
C SER A 90 -14.33 -7.60 -9.52
N GLY A 91 -14.37 -6.44 -10.16
CA GLY A 91 -13.41 -6.06 -11.21
C GLY A 91 -12.00 -5.90 -10.63
N THR A 92 -11.91 -5.21 -9.50
CA THR A 92 -10.66 -5.03 -8.76
C THR A 92 -10.09 -6.36 -8.28
N LEU A 93 -10.92 -7.24 -7.72
CA LEU A 93 -10.51 -8.60 -7.31
C LEU A 93 -9.90 -9.39 -8.47
N SER A 94 -10.57 -9.39 -9.63
CA SER A 94 -10.10 -10.09 -10.83
C SER A 94 -8.75 -9.55 -11.32
N GLN A 95 -8.59 -8.23 -11.30
CA GLN A 95 -7.33 -7.57 -11.66
C GLN A 95 -6.19 -7.95 -10.72
N TYR A 96 -6.41 -7.90 -9.40
CA TYR A 96 -5.39 -8.25 -8.40
C TYR A 96 -5.03 -9.74 -8.41
N MET A 97 -6.00 -10.62 -8.66
CA MET A 97 -5.75 -12.06 -8.83
C MET A 97 -4.79 -12.32 -10.00
N ALA A 98 -4.99 -11.64 -11.12
CA ALA A 98 -4.13 -11.78 -12.30
C ALA A 98 -2.75 -11.14 -12.10
N SER A 99 -2.69 -9.92 -11.56
CA SER A 99 -1.43 -9.19 -11.37
C SER A 99 -0.54 -9.87 -10.33
N THR A 100 -1.10 -10.28 -9.19
CA THR A 100 -0.34 -10.90 -8.09
C THR A 100 0.26 -12.24 -8.52
N ALA A 101 -0.50 -13.05 -9.27
CA ALA A 101 0.01 -14.31 -9.81
C ALA A 101 1.22 -14.11 -10.75
N ARG A 102 1.23 -13.04 -11.56
CA ARG A 102 2.39 -12.67 -12.40
C ARG A 102 3.57 -12.15 -11.59
N VAL A 103 3.33 -11.40 -10.51
CA VAL A 103 4.39 -10.97 -9.59
C VAL A 103 5.04 -12.19 -8.92
N LEU A 104 4.26 -13.17 -8.47
CA LEU A 104 4.80 -14.42 -7.91
C LEU A 104 5.61 -15.21 -8.94
N TYR A 105 5.13 -15.28 -10.19
CA TYR A 105 5.88 -15.88 -11.30
C TYR A 105 7.22 -15.18 -11.54
N GLY A 106 7.23 -13.85 -11.63
CA GLY A 106 8.46 -13.07 -11.81
C GLY A 106 9.43 -13.23 -10.63
N THR A 107 8.90 -13.22 -9.40
CA THR A 107 9.70 -13.43 -8.19
C THR A 107 10.31 -14.83 -8.15
N SER A 108 9.60 -15.84 -8.64
CA SER A 108 10.10 -17.21 -8.79
C SER A 108 11.16 -17.32 -9.90
N LYS A 109 10.97 -16.63 -11.03
CA LYS A 109 11.95 -16.54 -12.12
C LYS A 109 13.29 -15.97 -11.66
N GLU A 110 13.26 -15.02 -10.72
CA GLU A 110 14.46 -14.44 -10.08
C GLU A 110 15.07 -15.34 -8.98
N GLY A 111 14.51 -16.52 -8.72
CA GLY A 111 15.04 -17.49 -7.76
C GLY A 111 14.67 -17.23 -6.29
N PHE A 112 13.77 -16.28 -6.01
CA PHE A 112 13.33 -15.95 -4.66
C PHE A 112 12.17 -16.82 -4.15
N LEU A 113 11.47 -17.55 -5.03
CA LEU A 113 10.38 -18.48 -4.68
C LEU A 113 10.58 -19.85 -5.34
N SER A 114 9.91 -20.87 -4.80
CA SER A 114 9.94 -22.24 -5.34
C SER A 114 9.62 -22.30 -6.83
N ASP A 115 10.29 -23.19 -7.56
CA ASP A 115 10.14 -23.37 -9.02
C ASP A 115 8.71 -23.68 -9.46
N LYS A 116 7.84 -24.18 -8.56
CA LYS A 116 6.41 -24.39 -8.84
C LYS A 116 5.70 -23.09 -9.25
N PHE A 117 6.11 -21.95 -8.69
CA PHE A 117 5.53 -20.65 -9.06
C PHE A 117 5.97 -20.16 -10.45
N PHE A 118 7.01 -20.75 -11.02
CA PHE A 118 7.48 -20.51 -12.38
C PHE A 118 6.70 -21.34 -13.42
N GLU A 119 5.93 -22.35 -13.02
CA GLU A 119 5.14 -23.15 -13.95
C GLU A 119 3.95 -22.34 -14.51
N VAL A 120 3.81 -22.33 -15.83
CA VAL A 120 2.67 -21.75 -16.54
C VAL A 120 1.84 -22.84 -17.21
N HIS A 121 0.52 -22.66 -17.22
CA HIS A 121 -0.39 -23.62 -17.84
C HIS A 121 -0.17 -23.69 -19.35
N GLY A 122 0.04 -24.89 -19.91
CA GLY A 122 0.37 -25.06 -21.34
C GLY A 122 -0.63 -24.43 -22.32
N LYS A 123 -1.94 -24.53 -22.03
CA LYS A 123 -3.01 -23.92 -22.86
C LYS A 123 -3.23 -22.42 -22.64
N TYR A 124 -3.35 -21.97 -21.39
CA TYR A 124 -3.77 -20.61 -21.05
C TYR A 124 -2.60 -19.66 -20.76
N ARG A 125 -1.36 -20.17 -20.67
CA ARG A 125 -0.13 -19.42 -20.35
C ARG A 125 -0.24 -18.54 -19.10
N VAL A 126 -0.99 -19.02 -18.10
CA VAL A 126 -1.16 -18.36 -16.81
C VAL A 126 -0.42 -19.11 -15.70
N PRO A 127 0.17 -18.41 -14.71
CA PRO A 127 0.82 -19.03 -13.56
C PRO A 127 -0.22 -19.53 -12.55
N VAL A 128 -0.65 -20.79 -12.72
CA VAL A 128 -1.76 -21.38 -11.94
C VAL A 128 -1.42 -21.47 -10.46
N TRP A 129 -0.20 -21.85 -10.10
CA TRP A 129 0.23 -21.91 -8.71
C TRP A 129 0.24 -20.55 -8.03
N GLY A 130 0.62 -19.49 -8.76
CA GLY A 130 0.50 -18.11 -8.29
C GLY A 130 -0.96 -17.72 -8.02
N LEU A 131 -1.87 -18.14 -8.91
CA LEU A 131 -3.30 -17.87 -8.77
C LEU A 131 -3.91 -18.63 -7.57
N ILE A 132 -3.57 -19.91 -7.41
CA ILE A 132 -4.02 -20.72 -6.27
C ILE A 132 -3.50 -20.15 -4.94
N ALA A 133 -2.21 -19.79 -4.87
CA ALA A 133 -1.66 -19.20 -3.65
C ALA A 133 -2.33 -17.88 -3.31
N THR A 134 -2.55 -17.00 -4.31
CA THR A 134 -3.26 -15.73 -4.12
C THR A 134 -4.69 -15.97 -3.64
N MET A 135 -5.39 -16.96 -4.21
CA MET A 135 -6.74 -17.36 -3.79
C MET A 135 -6.76 -17.85 -2.34
N ILE A 136 -5.84 -18.74 -1.95
CA ILE A 136 -5.75 -19.27 -0.58
C ILE A 136 -5.52 -18.13 0.41
N VAL A 137 -4.55 -17.24 0.14
CA VAL A 137 -4.27 -16.09 1.01
C VAL A 137 -5.50 -15.18 1.11
N THR A 138 -6.18 -14.92 -0.01
CA THR A 138 -7.41 -14.12 -0.02
C THR A 138 -8.51 -14.75 0.84
N ILE A 139 -8.77 -16.05 0.69
CA ILE A 139 -9.77 -16.77 1.49
C ILE A 139 -9.39 -16.75 2.96
N VAL A 140 -8.12 -17.00 3.31
CA VAL A 140 -7.64 -16.98 4.69
C VAL A 140 -7.82 -15.59 5.30
N LEU A 141 -7.44 -14.51 4.60
CA LEU A 141 -7.64 -13.14 5.09
C LEU A 141 -9.13 -12.80 5.25
N LEU A 142 -9.99 -13.20 4.31
CA LEU A 142 -11.44 -13.00 4.43
C LEU A 142 -12.01 -13.79 5.61
N VAL A 143 -11.65 -15.06 5.78
CA VAL A 143 -12.12 -15.87 6.91
C VAL A 143 -11.63 -15.28 8.22
N MET A 144 -10.35 -14.90 8.36
CA MET A 144 -9.86 -14.25 9.58
C MET A 144 -10.52 -12.89 9.84
N ALA A 145 -10.83 -12.15 8.78
CA ALA A 145 -11.53 -10.87 8.87
C ALA A 145 -12.98 -11.07 9.34
N PHE A 146 -13.71 -12.07 8.85
CA PHE A 146 -15.13 -12.24 9.19
C PHE A 146 -15.38 -13.18 10.39
N ALA A 147 -14.45 -14.08 10.72
CA ALA A 147 -14.56 -15.01 11.86
C ALA A 147 -14.18 -14.37 13.22
N GLY A 148 -13.92 -13.07 13.26
CA GLY A 148 -13.74 -12.31 14.51
C GLY A 148 -12.30 -12.17 15.01
N THR A 149 -11.36 -12.97 14.49
CA THR A 149 -9.96 -12.97 14.95
C THR A 149 -9.16 -11.74 14.54
N LEU A 150 -9.49 -11.08 13.41
CA LEU A 150 -9.00 -9.74 13.08
C LEU A 150 -9.95 -8.61 13.52
N VAL A 151 -11.19 -8.94 13.90
CA VAL A 151 -12.25 -7.96 14.21
C VAL A 151 -12.14 -7.43 15.62
N SER A 152 -11.75 -8.28 16.57
CA SER A 152 -11.73 -7.95 18.00
C SER A 152 -10.75 -6.82 18.34
N SER A 153 -9.76 -6.55 17.49
CA SER A 153 -8.81 -5.45 17.65
C SER A 153 -9.07 -4.25 16.73
N VAL A 154 -9.98 -4.33 15.74
CA VAL A 154 -10.00 -3.39 14.59
C VAL A 154 -11.28 -2.60 14.31
N GLY A 155 -12.27 -2.64 15.20
CA GLY A 155 -13.52 -1.89 14.98
C GLY A 155 -14.29 -2.34 13.73
N GLY A 156 -13.98 -3.53 13.20
CA GLY A 156 -14.63 -4.15 12.05
C GLY A 156 -13.70 -4.93 11.12
N ALA A 157 -14.23 -5.98 10.49
CA ALA A 157 -13.54 -6.80 9.48
C ALA A 157 -13.01 -5.97 8.30
N TRP A 158 -13.82 -5.01 7.83
CA TRP A 158 -13.51 -4.19 6.67
C TRP A 158 -12.35 -3.22 6.93
N SER A 159 -12.38 -2.52 8.06
CA SER A 159 -11.31 -1.60 8.48
C SER A 159 -9.97 -2.32 8.59
N ALA A 160 -9.97 -3.58 9.04
CA ALA A 160 -8.76 -4.38 9.16
C ALA A 160 -8.15 -4.70 7.80
N LEU A 161 -8.98 -5.11 6.84
CA LEU A 161 -8.51 -5.40 5.49
C LEU A 161 -7.99 -4.14 4.79
N VAL A 162 -8.70 -3.01 4.92
CA VAL A 162 -8.28 -1.72 4.35
C VAL A 162 -6.96 -1.25 4.96
N SER A 163 -6.78 -1.42 6.27
CA SER A 163 -5.52 -1.13 6.96
C SER A 163 -4.34 -1.89 6.35
N ILE A 164 -4.47 -3.22 6.26
CA ILE A 164 -3.40 -4.11 5.76
C ILE A 164 -3.02 -3.73 4.33
N ILE A 165 -4.01 -3.50 3.47
CA ILE A 165 -3.76 -3.16 2.06
C ILE A 165 -3.11 -1.78 1.93
N THR A 166 -3.64 -0.77 2.63
CA THR A 166 -3.14 0.61 2.55
C THR A 166 -1.71 0.69 3.04
N THR A 167 -1.44 0.12 4.21
CA THR A 167 -0.10 0.11 4.79
C THR A 167 0.87 -0.63 3.86
N THR A 168 0.51 -1.82 3.37
CA THR A 168 1.41 -2.66 2.55
C THR A 168 1.70 -2.00 1.20
N GLY A 169 0.70 -1.33 0.63
CA GLY A 169 0.85 -0.53 -0.58
C GLY A 169 1.84 0.62 -0.39
N VAL A 170 1.72 1.36 0.72
CA VAL A 170 2.62 2.47 1.05
C VAL A 170 4.07 2.00 1.20
N PHE A 171 4.31 0.86 1.86
CA PHE A 171 5.66 0.33 2.02
C PHE A 171 6.33 0.06 0.67
N SER A 172 5.57 -0.34 -0.35
CA SER A 172 6.10 -0.53 -1.71
C SER A 172 6.66 0.77 -2.32
N TYR A 173 6.12 1.93 -1.93
CA TYR A 173 6.62 3.24 -2.37
C TYR A 173 7.99 3.59 -1.78
N ILE A 174 8.32 3.10 -0.59
CA ILE A 174 9.67 3.24 -0.01
C ILE A 174 10.69 2.59 -0.95
N ILE A 175 10.47 1.34 -1.35
CA ILE A 175 11.38 0.62 -2.26
C ILE A 175 11.44 1.31 -3.63
N GLY A 176 10.28 1.69 -4.19
CA GLY A 176 10.20 2.37 -5.49
C GLY A 176 10.95 3.71 -5.52
N SER A 177 10.92 4.46 -4.41
CA SER A 177 11.61 5.75 -4.30
C SER A 177 13.13 5.61 -4.37
N VAL A 178 13.73 4.56 -3.82
CA VAL A 178 15.18 4.27 -3.88
C VAL A 178 15.59 3.70 -5.25
N PHE A 179 14.70 2.97 -5.92
CA PHE A 179 15.01 2.32 -7.19
C PHE A 179 15.39 3.32 -8.31
N LEU A 180 14.72 4.48 -8.37
CA LEU A 180 14.98 5.49 -9.40
C LEU A 180 16.42 6.05 -9.39
N PRO A 181 16.98 6.54 -8.27
CA PRO A 181 18.37 7.00 -8.24
C PRO A 181 19.38 5.86 -8.42
N VAL A 182 19.11 4.67 -7.86
CA VAL A 182 19.99 3.49 -8.01
C VAL A 182 20.07 3.04 -9.47
N SER A 183 18.93 2.96 -10.17
CA SER A 183 18.91 2.60 -11.61
C SER A 183 19.57 3.66 -12.49
N ARG A 184 19.53 4.95 -12.12
CA ARG A 184 20.30 6.01 -12.80
C ARG A 184 21.80 5.88 -12.60
N LYS A 185 22.23 5.39 -11.43
CA LYS A 185 23.65 5.16 -11.12
C LYS A 185 24.22 3.94 -11.85
N TYR A 186 23.49 2.83 -11.89
CA TYR A 186 24.02 1.55 -12.39
C TYR A 186 23.64 1.20 -13.84
N ALA A 187 22.61 1.82 -14.39
CA ALA A 187 22.21 1.65 -15.79
C ALA A 187 21.95 3.01 -16.47
N PRO A 188 22.99 3.83 -16.64
CA PRO A 188 22.88 5.16 -17.25
C PRO A 188 22.42 5.08 -18.72
N ASP A 189 22.85 4.05 -19.46
CA ASP A 189 22.70 3.95 -20.91
C ASP A 189 21.35 3.36 -21.39
N LEU A 190 20.48 2.95 -20.46
CA LEU A 190 19.16 2.42 -20.82
C LEU A 190 18.30 3.49 -21.53
N PRO A 191 17.60 3.14 -22.62
CA PRO A 191 16.65 4.05 -23.26
C PRO A 191 15.48 4.36 -22.30
N ARG A 192 15.24 5.64 -22.04
CA ARG A 192 14.21 6.12 -21.10
C ARG A 192 13.13 6.89 -21.83
N PRO A 193 11.94 6.29 -22.07
CA PRO A 193 10.80 6.96 -22.71
C PRO A 193 10.27 8.16 -21.91
N PHE A 194 10.49 8.17 -20.59
CA PHE A 194 10.15 9.24 -19.68
C PHE A 194 11.35 9.61 -18.82
N LYS A 195 11.64 10.92 -18.74
CA LYS A 195 12.73 11.46 -17.91
C LYS A 195 12.13 12.43 -16.90
N LEU A 196 12.10 12.01 -15.63
CA LEU A 196 11.67 12.88 -14.54
C LEU A 196 12.75 13.96 -14.28
N PRO A 197 12.43 15.26 -14.38
CA PRO A 197 13.34 16.34 -13.99
C PRO A 197 13.56 16.33 -12.48
N VAL A 198 14.74 16.75 -12.02
CA VAL A 198 15.09 16.86 -10.58
C VAL A 198 14.76 15.58 -9.77
N TYR A 199 15.00 14.42 -10.37
CA TYR A 199 14.58 13.13 -9.83
C TYR A 199 15.06 12.82 -8.41
N GLN A 200 16.21 13.38 -8.00
CA GLN A 200 16.76 13.17 -6.66
C GLN A 200 15.85 13.80 -5.59
N ALA A 201 15.34 15.01 -5.85
CA ALA A 201 14.42 15.69 -4.93
C ALA A 201 13.08 14.96 -4.84
N PHE A 202 12.51 14.55 -5.98
CA PHE A 202 11.27 13.78 -5.99
C PHE A 202 11.42 12.40 -5.33
N SER A 203 12.55 11.73 -5.56
CA SER A 203 12.87 10.44 -4.95
C SER A 203 13.02 10.56 -3.42
N LEU A 204 13.74 11.58 -2.94
CA LEU A 204 13.87 11.87 -1.51
C LEU A 204 12.51 12.22 -0.88
N ALA A 205 11.75 13.12 -1.50
CA ALA A 205 10.42 13.51 -1.02
C ALA A 205 9.47 12.31 -0.97
N ALA A 206 9.47 11.46 -2.00
CA ALA A 206 8.69 10.23 -2.03
C ALA A 206 9.09 9.27 -0.90
N PHE A 207 10.39 9.12 -0.63
CA PHE A 207 10.87 8.29 0.48
C PHE A 207 10.39 8.82 1.84
N VAL A 208 10.57 10.12 2.09
CA VAL A 208 10.18 10.76 3.36
C VAL A 208 8.67 10.70 3.59
N ILE A 209 7.86 11.00 2.57
CA ILE A 209 6.39 10.91 2.66
C ILE A 209 5.97 9.46 2.89
N SER A 210 6.58 8.50 2.21
CA SER A 210 6.28 7.08 2.40
C SER A 210 6.68 6.61 3.80
N ALA A 211 7.81 7.07 4.34
CA ALA A 211 8.23 6.78 5.70
C ALA A 211 7.21 7.28 6.73
N LEU A 212 6.74 8.53 6.60
CA LEU A 212 5.69 9.09 7.45
C LEU A 212 4.38 8.30 7.37
N LEU A 213 3.97 7.92 6.16
CA LEU A 213 2.78 7.10 5.96
C LEU A 213 2.95 5.70 6.59
N VAL A 214 4.16 5.12 6.56
CA VAL A 214 4.45 3.88 7.29
C VAL A 214 4.46 4.12 8.79
N TYR A 215 4.96 5.24 9.30
CA TYR A 215 4.90 5.58 10.73
C TYR A 215 3.45 5.71 11.22
N TRP A 216 2.60 6.46 10.52
CA TRP A 216 1.18 6.59 10.84
C TRP A 216 0.44 5.27 10.72
N GLY A 217 0.78 4.46 9.72
CA GLY A 217 0.29 3.10 9.61
C GLY A 217 0.76 2.19 10.75
N ALA A 218 2.02 2.31 11.16
CA ALA A 218 2.67 1.44 12.15
C ALA A 218 2.25 1.70 13.60
N GLY A 219 1.69 2.89 13.88
CA GLY A 219 1.26 3.35 15.21
C GLY A 219 0.51 2.31 16.05
N ALA A 220 -0.30 1.46 15.42
CA ALA A 220 -1.18 0.51 16.09
C ALA A 220 -0.49 -0.72 16.74
N LEU A 221 0.85 -0.78 16.79
CA LEU A 221 1.56 -1.88 17.49
C LEU A 221 1.40 -1.81 19.03
N ILE A 222 1.17 -0.63 19.59
CA ILE A 222 1.42 -0.35 21.03
C ILE A 222 0.23 0.35 21.70
N ALA A 223 -0.72 0.86 20.91
CA ALA A 223 -1.94 1.47 21.44
C ALA A 223 -2.95 0.40 21.91
N PRO A 224 -3.62 0.58 23.05
CA PRO A 224 -4.83 -0.16 23.44
C PRO A 224 -5.92 -0.10 22.34
N PRO A 225 -7.00 -0.90 22.41
CA PRO A 225 -7.79 -1.41 21.26
C PRO A 225 -8.64 -0.39 20.49
N SER A 226 -8.38 0.92 20.64
CA SER A 226 -9.12 2.00 19.98
C SER A 226 -8.51 2.47 18.66
N ASP A 227 -7.27 2.10 18.31
CA ASP A 227 -6.65 2.52 17.04
C ASP A 227 -6.02 1.33 16.30
N PRO A 228 -6.68 0.82 15.25
CA PRO A 228 -6.40 -0.53 14.80
C PRO A 228 -5.52 -0.72 13.55
N TYR A 229 -4.81 0.33 13.12
CA TYR A 229 -4.40 0.47 11.73
C TYR A 229 -2.98 0.06 11.29
N GLY A 230 -2.19 -0.75 12.02
CA GLY A 230 -1.01 -1.35 11.38
C GLY A 230 0.19 -1.79 12.20
N GLY A 231 -0.01 -2.62 13.22
CA GLY A 231 1.09 -3.47 13.70
C GLY A 231 1.45 -4.63 12.76
N TYR A 232 0.44 -5.13 12.05
CA TYR A 232 0.56 -6.30 11.20
C TYR A 232 1.46 -6.07 9.98
N ILE A 233 1.62 -4.83 9.51
CA ILE A 233 2.50 -4.57 8.37
C ILE A 233 3.96 -4.79 8.70
N LEU A 234 4.47 -4.26 9.81
CA LEU A 234 5.88 -4.41 10.14
C LEU A 234 6.21 -5.90 10.27
N ILE A 235 5.32 -6.65 10.91
CA ILE A 235 5.43 -8.11 11.04
C ILE A 235 5.30 -8.80 9.68
N ALA A 236 4.30 -8.46 8.86
CA ALA A 236 4.08 -9.09 7.56
C ALA A 236 5.24 -8.82 6.59
N VAL A 237 5.77 -7.60 6.56
CA VAL A 237 6.93 -7.22 5.74
C VAL A 237 8.19 -7.92 6.24
N MET A 238 8.43 -7.96 7.56
CA MET A 238 9.55 -8.72 8.13
C MET A 238 9.45 -10.21 7.82
N LEU A 239 8.26 -10.81 7.95
CA LEU A 239 8.02 -12.22 7.62
C LEU A 239 8.15 -12.49 6.12
N ALA A 240 7.66 -11.61 5.26
CA ALA A 240 7.80 -11.72 3.81
C ALA A 240 9.27 -11.60 3.39
N GLY A 241 10.01 -10.64 3.95
CA GLY A 241 11.44 -10.48 3.75
C GLY A 241 12.24 -11.69 4.25
N ALA A 242 11.90 -12.22 5.44
CA ALA A 242 12.51 -13.41 5.98
C ALA A 242 12.20 -14.64 5.11
N LEU A 243 10.95 -14.85 4.71
CA LEU A 243 10.54 -15.97 3.87
C LEU A 243 11.26 -15.95 2.52
N THR A 244 11.26 -14.80 1.84
CA THR A 244 11.95 -14.63 0.55
C THR A 244 13.46 -14.84 0.66
N TYR A 245 14.10 -14.37 1.75
CA TYR A 245 15.51 -14.65 2.01
C TYR A 245 15.78 -16.12 2.32
N LEU A 246 14.88 -16.81 3.03
CA LEU A 246 15.02 -18.23 3.33
C LEU A 246 14.92 -19.08 2.07
N THR A 247 14.02 -18.73 1.15
CA THR A 247 13.78 -19.44 -0.11
C THR A 247 14.72 -19.03 -1.25
N TYR A 248 15.49 -17.95 -1.10
CA TYR A 248 16.45 -17.53 -2.10
C TYR A 248 17.58 -18.56 -2.27
N LYS A 249 17.77 -19.06 -3.50
CA LYS A 249 18.73 -20.14 -3.79
C LYS A 249 20.18 -19.67 -3.85
N ASP A 250 20.44 -18.46 -4.35
CA ASP A 250 21.79 -17.93 -4.62
C ASP A 250 22.23 -16.89 -3.58
N LYS A 251 22.10 -17.20 -2.29
CA LYS A 251 22.37 -16.24 -1.20
C LYS A 251 23.81 -15.76 -1.23
N LYS A 252 24.04 -14.47 -1.46
CA LYS A 252 25.36 -13.88 -1.30
C LYS A 252 25.41 -12.93 -0.09
N PRO A 253 26.55 -12.85 0.62
CA PRO A 253 26.68 -11.95 1.78
C PRO A 253 26.46 -10.47 1.45
N CYS A 254 26.68 -10.07 0.19
CA CYS A 254 26.42 -8.72 -0.30
C CYS A 254 24.93 -8.39 -0.43
N ASP A 255 24.06 -9.39 -0.65
CA ASP A 255 22.62 -9.18 -0.79
C ASP A 255 22.01 -8.81 0.57
N LEU A 256 22.46 -9.48 1.64
CA LEU A 256 22.03 -9.18 3.02
C LEU A 256 22.48 -7.78 3.46
N LYS A 257 23.72 -7.39 3.11
CA LYS A 257 24.23 -6.04 3.38
C LYS A 257 23.42 -4.95 2.66
N SER A 258 22.97 -5.24 1.44
CA SER A 258 22.16 -4.31 0.62
C SER A 258 20.74 -4.13 1.17
N GLY A 259 20.17 -5.17 1.80
CA GLY A 259 18.83 -5.16 2.39
C GLY A 259 18.77 -4.73 3.86
N LEU A 260 19.92 -4.60 4.55
CA LEU A 260 19.96 -4.36 6.00
C LEU A 260 19.27 -3.04 6.42
N TRP A 261 19.33 -2.02 5.57
CA TRP A 261 18.68 -0.74 5.85
C TRP A 261 17.16 -0.89 6.00
N VAL A 262 16.53 -1.84 5.28
CA VAL A 262 15.09 -2.09 5.38
C VAL A 262 14.74 -2.63 6.76
N VAL A 263 15.50 -3.62 7.24
CA VAL A 263 15.31 -4.22 8.57
C VAL A 263 15.51 -3.16 9.65
N ALA A 264 16.60 -2.39 9.54
CA ALA A 264 16.89 -1.32 10.48
C ALA A 264 15.82 -0.21 10.46
N PHE A 265 15.27 0.13 9.28
CA PHE A 265 14.18 1.09 9.13
C PHE A 265 12.89 0.60 9.80
N LEU A 266 12.54 -0.68 9.63
CA LEU A 266 11.36 -1.27 10.26
C LEU A 266 11.49 -1.32 11.79
N ILE A 267 12.67 -1.70 12.31
CA ILE A 267 12.95 -1.67 13.75
C ILE A 267 12.88 -0.24 14.28
N PHE A 268 13.53 0.71 13.60
CA PHE A 268 13.47 2.13 13.96
C PHE A 268 12.03 2.62 14.01
N THR A 269 11.23 2.32 13.00
CA THR A 269 9.81 2.72 12.95
C THR A 269 9.03 2.13 14.11
N GLY A 270 9.22 0.84 14.41
CA GLY A 270 8.59 0.18 15.55
C GLY A 270 8.97 0.82 16.90
N VAL A 271 10.24 1.15 17.08
CA VAL A 271 10.73 1.87 18.28
C VAL A 271 10.14 3.27 18.34
N LEU A 272 10.11 4.01 17.23
CA LEU A 272 9.57 5.37 17.19
C LEU A 272 8.08 5.40 17.49
N VAL A 273 7.32 4.41 17.00
CA VAL A 273 5.92 4.19 17.38
C VAL A 273 5.78 3.92 18.88
N ALA A 274 6.65 3.07 19.43
CA ALA A 274 6.65 2.73 20.87
C ALA A 274 6.88 3.94 21.76
N LEU A 275 7.83 4.79 21.39
CA LEU A 275 8.19 5.96 22.16
C LEU A 275 7.24 7.14 21.90
N GLY A 276 6.55 7.14 20.77
CA GLY A 276 5.64 8.19 20.32
C GLY A 276 4.28 8.20 21.01
N CYS A 277 3.39 9.02 20.45
CA CYS A 277 2.02 9.22 20.93
C CYS A 277 1.14 7.97 20.86
N TYR A 278 1.52 6.99 20.05
CA TYR A 278 0.81 5.72 19.89
C TYR A 278 1.23 4.65 20.90
N GLY A 279 2.29 4.88 21.68
CA GLY A 279 2.82 3.91 22.64
C GLY A 279 2.92 4.47 24.04
N PHE A 280 4.13 4.43 24.61
CA PHE A 280 4.41 4.87 25.98
C PHE A 280 4.30 6.39 26.18
N GLY A 281 4.16 7.19 25.11
CA GLY A 281 3.99 8.64 25.20
C GLY A 281 5.22 9.38 25.75
N ILE A 282 6.42 8.78 25.62
CA ILE A 282 7.67 9.38 26.09
C ILE A 282 8.04 10.60 25.25
N ILE A 283 7.78 10.54 23.94
CA ILE A 283 7.95 11.67 23.02
C ILE A 283 6.66 12.52 23.07
N PRO A 284 6.74 13.80 23.49
CA PRO A 284 5.57 14.66 23.55
C PRO A 284 4.95 14.90 22.17
N SER A 285 3.62 14.83 22.09
CA SER A 285 2.85 15.12 20.87
C SER A 285 2.50 16.60 20.72
N SER A 286 2.70 17.40 21.76
CA SER A 286 2.32 18.80 21.87
C SER A 286 3.44 19.60 22.55
N PRO A 287 3.74 20.84 22.10
CA PRO A 287 3.05 21.62 21.06
C PRO A 287 3.49 21.32 19.62
N LEU A 288 4.59 20.57 19.43
CA LEU A 288 5.08 20.15 18.12
C LEU A 288 5.04 18.62 18.00
N PRO A 289 4.76 18.07 16.81
CA PRO A 289 4.77 16.63 16.59
C PRO A 289 6.22 16.13 16.47
N PHE A 290 6.95 16.07 17.59
CA PHE A 290 8.37 15.72 17.63
C PHE A 290 8.66 14.37 16.96
N ALA A 291 7.76 13.39 17.09
CA ALA A 291 7.90 12.09 16.44
C ALA A 291 7.94 12.21 14.90
N TRP A 292 7.17 13.12 14.29
CA TRP A 292 7.20 13.32 12.83
C TRP A 292 8.51 13.93 12.38
N ILE A 293 9.05 14.88 13.16
CA ILE A 293 10.34 15.50 12.87
C ILE A 293 11.46 14.45 12.94
N ILE A 294 11.44 13.61 13.98
CA ILE A 294 12.40 12.50 14.14
C ILE A 294 12.31 11.53 12.97
N ASP A 295 11.09 11.16 12.56
CA ASP A 295 10.87 10.27 11.42
C ASP A 295 11.41 10.87 10.11
N ILE A 296 11.13 12.15 9.84
CA ILE A 296 11.64 12.86 8.65
C ILE A 296 13.17 12.85 8.61
N ILE A 297 13.81 13.21 9.72
CA ILE A 297 15.28 13.27 9.79
C ILE A 297 15.88 11.86 9.60
N ALA A 298 15.31 10.86 10.27
CA ALA A 298 15.77 9.49 10.13
C ALA A 298 15.54 8.96 8.71
N ALA A 299 14.39 9.24 8.10
CA ALA A 299 14.05 8.83 6.75
C ALA A 299 15.05 9.38 5.72
N ILE A 300 15.49 10.63 5.87
CA ILE A 300 16.57 11.19 5.05
C ILE A 300 17.87 10.38 5.22
N GLY A 301 18.23 10.02 6.45
CA GLY A 301 19.39 9.17 6.74
C GLY A 301 19.29 7.78 6.10
N PHE A 302 18.14 7.12 6.26
CA PHE A 302 17.85 5.82 5.67
C PHE A 302 17.85 5.86 4.14
N TYR A 303 17.33 6.94 3.54
CA TYR A 303 17.37 7.15 2.09
C TYR A 303 18.80 7.15 1.54
N PHE A 304 19.70 7.93 2.17
CA PHE A 304 21.11 7.94 1.77
C PHE A 304 21.81 6.62 2.06
N TRP A 305 21.49 5.95 3.17
CA TRP A 305 22.00 4.61 3.44
C TRP A 305 21.58 3.64 2.33
N ALA A 306 20.30 3.62 1.95
CA ALA A 306 19.75 2.72 0.93
C ALA A 306 20.41 2.91 -0.45
N ILE A 307 20.66 4.17 -0.86
CA ILE A 307 21.33 4.47 -2.13
C ILE A 307 22.80 4.05 -2.11
N ASN A 308 23.48 4.25 -0.98
CA ASN A 308 24.90 3.94 -0.84
C ASN A 308 25.15 2.44 -0.62
N SER A 309 24.21 1.73 0.01
CA SER A 309 24.27 0.27 0.21
C SER A 309 23.86 -0.51 -1.03
N ALA A 310 23.30 0.13 -2.06
CA ALA A 310 22.99 -0.51 -3.32
C ALA A 310 24.30 -0.99 -3.99
N VAL A 311 24.55 -2.30 -4.01
CA VAL A 311 25.83 -2.88 -4.43
C VAL A 311 25.99 -2.83 -5.97
N PRO A 312 27.15 -2.35 -6.49
CA PRO A 312 27.38 -2.21 -7.93
C PRO A 312 27.50 -3.49 -8.78
N GLU A 313 27.96 -4.61 -8.20
CA GLU A 313 28.61 -5.64 -9.02
C GLU A 313 28.03 -7.06 -8.95
N CYS A 314 27.14 -7.37 -8.01
CA CYS A 314 26.76 -8.78 -7.84
C CYS A 314 25.61 -9.25 -8.73
N HIS A 315 24.66 -8.37 -9.07
CA HIS A 315 23.44 -8.74 -9.78
C HIS A 315 22.77 -7.62 -10.61
N VAL A 316 23.01 -6.34 -10.33
CA VAL A 316 22.19 -5.25 -10.92
C VAL A 316 22.37 -5.15 -12.44
N LYS A 317 23.60 -5.14 -12.96
CA LYS A 317 23.82 -5.17 -14.43
C LYS A 317 23.31 -6.47 -15.05
N VAL A 318 23.65 -7.61 -14.48
CA VAL A 318 23.24 -8.94 -14.98
C VAL A 318 21.72 -9.10 -15.03
N ASN A 319 20.98 -8.65 -14.01
CA ASN A 319 19.53 -8.76 -13.97
C ASN A 319 18.85 -7.71 -14.87
N ILE A 320 19.44 -6.53 -15.02
CA ILE A 320 18.98 -5.53 -15.99
C ILE A 320 19.19 -6.03 -17.42
N ASP A 321 20.36 -6.59 -17.73
CA ASP A 321 20.68 -7.14 -19.05
C ASP A 321 19.79 -8.34 -19.39
N LYS A 322 19.57 -9.26 -18.43
CA LYS A 322 18.57 -10.33 -18.55
C LYS A 322 17.15 -9.80 -18.75
N GLY A 323 16.78 -8.73 -18.06
CA GLY A 323 15.47 -8.08 -18.23
C GLY A 323 15.30 -7.45 -19.61
N VAL A 324 16.35 -6.82 -20.13
CA VAL A 324 16.39 -6.26 -21.49
C VAL A 324 16.33 -7.37 -22.54
N GLU A 325 17.08 -8.45 -22.40
CA GLU A 325 17.02 -9.63 -23.29
C GLU A 325 15.64 -10.29 -23.28
N ALA A 326 15.05 -10.50 -22.10
CA ALA A 326 13.69 -11.03 -21.99
C ALA A 326 12.65 -10.14 -22.68
N SER A 327 12.76 -8.81 -22.53
CA SER A 327 11.85 -7.86 -23.18
C SER A 327 11.97 -7.84 -24.70
N LYS A 328 13.17 -8.13 -25.24
CA LYS A 328 13.39 -8.28 -26.69
C LYS A 328 12.75 -9.57 -27.20
N ASN A 329 12.94 -10.67 -26.50
CA ASN A 329 12.37 -11.98 -26.87
C ASN A 329 10.83 -12.02 -26.77
N GLU A 330 10.21 -11.19 -25.93
CA GLU A 330 8.74 -11.04 -25.87
C GLU A 330 8.18 -10.11 -26.95
N SER A 331 9.04 -9.34 -27.63
CA SER A 331 8.65 -8.41 -28.69
C SER A 331 8.85 -8.95 -30.11
N GLU A 332 9.46 -10.13 -30.24
CA GLU A 332 9.56 -10.95 -31.46
C GLU A 332 8.45 -12.02 -31.50
#